data_AF-A0A844MXV6-F1
#
_entry.id   AF-A0A844MXV6-F1
#
_cell.length_a   1.000
_cell.length_b   1.000
_cell.length_c   1.000
_cell.angle_alpha   90.00
_cell.angle_beta   90.00
_cell.angle_gamma   90.00
#
_symmetry.space_group_name_H-M   'P 1'
#
loop_
_entity.id
_entity.type
_entity.pdbx_description
1 polymer ?
#
loop_
_entity_poly.entity_id
_entity_poly.type
_entity_poly.pdbx_seq_one_letter_code
_entity_poly.pdbx_strand_id
1 'polypeptide(L)'
;MAASEELANFLMGFVNSVRTRSLEWKQEKLGEIIEIQRRSATATRELHEELKKKEAILKYEIDKINVQGEAELQMLKDKYNQEINDYKEFLKAIDELKDKLKQSYSQMPLTLILSVHRHAKHLLNSMWEASDIEDKILLERKFTKFLVTIHEDTTLLLNASGNPPTLPQKTIDMMNEE
;
A
#
# COMPACT_ATOMS: atom_id res chain seq x y z
N MET A 1 15.56 58.66 -83.85
CA MET A 1 15.66 57.20 -83.60
C MET A 1 16.74 56.85 -82.57
N ALA A 2 17.83 57.61 -82.43
CA ALA A 2 18.89 57.33 -81.44
C ALA A 2 18.44 57.45 -79.95
N ALA A 3 17.65 58.48 -79.60
CA ALA A 3 17.23 58.70 -78.20
C ALA A 3 16.27 57.61 -77.65
N SER A 4 15.50 56.95 -78.53
CA SER A 4 14.63 55.84 -78.14
C SER A 4 15.41 54.53 -77.92
N GLU A 5 16.52 54.33 -78.64
CA GLU A 5 17.39 53.16 -78.45
C GLU A 5 18.22 53.28 -77.17
N GLU A 6 18.74 54.46 -76.84
CA GLU A 6 19.49 54.68 -75.59
C GLU A 6 18.62 54.47 -74.34
N LEU A 7 17.36 54.93 -74.38
CA LEU A 7 16.43 54.79 -73.26
C LEU A 7 15.97 53.34 -73.09
N ALA A 8 15.76 52.62 -74.20
CA ALA A 8 15.49 51.18 -74.19
C ALA A 8 16.67 50.38 -73.63
N ASN A 9 17.90 50.74 -74.00
CA ASN A 9 19.13 50.11 -73.50
C ASN A 9 19.36 50.38 -72.01
N PHE A 10 19.08 51.61 -71.54
CA PHE A 10 19.16 51.96 -70.13
C PHE A 10 18.14 51.19 -69.28
N LEU A 11 16.88 51.10 -69.73
CA LEU A 11 15.85 50.34 -69.03
C LEU A 11 16.16 48.83 -69.01
N MET A 12 16.67 48.27 -70.10
CA MET A 12 17.15 46.89 -70.12
C MET A 12 18.33 46.68 -69.16
N GLY A 13 19.29 47.61 -69.12
CA GLY A 13 20.41 47.57 -68.17
C GLY A 13 19.96 47.64 -66.72
N PHE A 14 19.00 48.51 -66.41
CA PHE A 14 18.44 48.63 -65.06
C PHE A 14 17.65 47.38 -64.64
N VAL A 15 16.76 46.87 -65.50
CA VAL A 15 15.98 45.65 -65.24
C VAL A 15 16.92 44.45 -65.05
N ASN A 16 17.96 44.34 -65.87
CA ASN A 16 18.97 43.29 -65.70
C ASN A 16 19.74 43.46 -64.39
N SER A 17 20.11 44.68 -64.00
CA SER A 17 20.82 44.93 -62.73
C SER A 17 19.98 44.56 -61.50
N VAL A 18 18.68 44.89 -61.50
CA VAL A 18 17.75 44.53 -60.42
C VAL A 18 17.54 43.02 -60.36
N ARG A 19 17.41 42.38 -61.53
CA ARG A 19 17.29 40.92 -61.63
C ARG A 19 18.54 40.22 -61.12
N THR A 20 19.73 40.66 -61.52
CA THR A 20 21.01 40.09 -61.06
C THR A 20 21.17 40.26 -59.57
N ARG A 21 20.91 41.47 -59.03
CA ARG A 21 21.00 41.73 -57.59
C ARG A 21 19.98 40.92 -56.77
N SER A 22 18.79 40.68 -57.33
CA SER A 22 17.80 39.79 -56.72
C SER A 22 18.23 38.33 -56.72
N LEU A 23 18.90 37.87 -57.79
CA LEU A 23 19.44 36.52 -57.88
C LEU A 23 20.62 36.34 -56.93
N GLU A 24 21.52 37.31 -56.84
CA GLU A 24 22.64 37.34 -55.90
C GLU A 24 22.14 37.30 -54.45
N TRP A 25 21.14 38.12 -54.10
CA TRP A 25 20.54 38.11 -52.76
C TRP A 25 19.88 36.77 -52.44
N LYS A 26 19.16 36.17 -53.39
CA LYS A 26 18.57 34.84 -53.21
C LYS A 26 19.64 33.78 -53.03
N GLN A 27 20.72 33.85 -53.79
CA GLN A 27 21.83 32.90 -53.72
C GLN A 27 22.60 33.00 -52.40
N GLU A 28 22.82 34.22 -51.91
CA GLU A 28 23.45 34.50 -50.61
C GLU A 28 22.59 33.99 -49.45
N LYS A 29 21.26 34.21 -49.49
CA LYS A 29 20.34 33.81 -48.42
C LYS A 29 19.87 32.35 -48.47
N LEU A 30 20.01 31.67 -49.60
CA LEU A 30 19.60 30.26 -49.72
C LEU A 30 20.40 29.37 -48.76
N GLY A 31 21.70 29.64 -48.59
CA GLY A 31 22.57 28.90 -47.67
C GLY A 31 22.13 29.07 -46.22
N GLU A 32 21.89 30.30 -45.79
CA GLU A 32 21.40 30.60 -44.44
C GLU A 32 20.03 29.94 -44.16
N ILE A 33 19.09 30.00 -45.11
CA ILE A 33 17.76 29.39 -44.97
C ILE A 33 17.87 27.86 -44.84
N ILE A 34 18.66 27.21 -45.68
CA ILE A 34 18.89 25.75 -45.62
C ILE A 34 19.53 25.38 -44.29
N GLU A 35 20.49 26.17 -43.81
CA GLU A 35 21.16 25.93 -42.54
C GLU A 35 20.19 26.07 -41.35
N ILE A 36 19.35 27.12 -41.32
CA ILE A 36 18.32 27.30 -40.30
C ILE A 36 17.34 26.13 -40.30
N GLN A 37 16.86 25.71 -41.46
CA GLN A 37 15.94 24.57 -41.57
C GLN A 37 16.58 23.26 -41.09
N ARG A 38 17.85 23.04 -41.43
CA ARG A 38 18.59 21.86 -40.99
C ARG A 38 18.76 21.87 -39.48
N ARG A 39 19.17 23.00 -38.89
CA ARG A 39 19.31 23.17 -37.45
C ARG A 39 17.97 22.99 -36.71
N SER A 40 16.87 23.52 -37.26
CA SER A 40 15.55 23.31 -36.66
C SER A 40 15.09 21.86 -36.74
N ALA A 41 15.38 21.18 -37.86
CA ALA A 41 15.03 19.78 -38.04
C ALA A 41 15.85 18.86 -37.11
N THR A 42 17.14 19.15 -36.91
CA THR A 42 17.96 18.40 -35.95
C THR A 42 17.50 18.65 -34.52
N ALA A 43 17.28 19.91 -34.14
CA ALA A 43 16.78 20.24 -32.81
C ALA A 43 15.41 19.60 -32.51
N THR A 44 14.50 19.57 -33.49
CA THR A 44 13.20 18.90 -33.35
C THR A 44 13.36 17.39 -33.18
N ARG A 45 14.29 16.76 -33.91
CA ARG A 45 14.57 15.33 -33.75
C ARG A 45 15.18 15.01 -32.40
N GLU A 46 16.16 15.78 -31.96
CA GLU A 46 16.79 15.64 -30.64
C GLU A 46 15.76 15.76 -29.52
N LEU A 47 14.89 16.78 -29.59
CA LEU A 47 13.82 16.98 -28.63
C LEU A 47 12.81 15.82 -28.64
N HIS A 48 12.48 15.27 -29.82
CA HIS A 48 11.59 14.11 -29.93
C HIS A 48 12.22 12.84 -29.36
N GLU A 49 13.52 12.64 -29.56
CA GLU A 49 14.26 11.52 -28.96
C GLU A 49 14.36 11.66 -27.44
N GLU A 50 14.62 12.87 -26.94
CA GLU A 50 14.63 13.15 -25.51
C GLU A 50 13.24 12.91 -24.89
N LEU A 51 12.18 13.39 -25.55
CA LEU A 51 10.81 13.17 -25.11
C LEU A 51 10.50 11.67 -25.04
N LYS A 52 10.85 10.88 -26.07
CA LYS A 52 10.69 9.42 -26.04
C LYS A 52 11.44 8.76 -24.90
N LYS A 53 12.67 9.20 -24.61
CA LYS A 53 13.44 8.69 -23.47
C LYS A 53 12.75 9.00 -22.15
N LYS A 54 12.25 10.23 -21.98
CA LYS A 54 11.51 10.66 -20.79
C LYS A 54 10.19 9.88 -20.63
N GLU A 55 9.42 9.69 -21.70
CA GLU A 55 8.21 8.87 -21.70
C GLU A 55 8.49 7.43 -21.26
N ALA A 56 9.56 6.83 -21.78
CA ALA A 56 9.97 5.47 -21.41
C ALA A 56 10.35 5.38 -19.93
N ILE A 57 11.10 6.36 -19.41
CA ILE A 57 11.48 6.45 -17.99
C ILE A 57 10.23 6.60 -17.12
N LEU A 58 9.35 7.53 -17.44
CA LEU A 58 8.12 7.77 -16.68
C LEU A 58 7.20 6.55 -16.69
N LYS A 59 7.07 5.87 -17.84
CA LYS A 59 6.30 4.63 -17.92
C LYS A 59 6.87 3.56 -17.00
N TYR A 60 8.19 3.37 -17.02
CA TYR A 60 8.86 2.44 -16.11
C TYR A 60 8.66 2.81 -14.64
N GLU A 61 8.76 4.09 -14.29
CA GLU A 61 8.53 4.57 -12.92
C GLU A 61 7.09 4.33 -12.47
N ILE A 62 6.10 4.61 -13.32
CA ILE A 62 4.69 4.32 -13.06
C ILE A 62 4.47 2.83 -12.86
N ASP A 63 4.99 1.98 -13.75
CA ASP A 63 4.86 0.53 -13.65
C ASP A 63 5.49 0.01 -12.36
N LYS A 64 6.67 0.52 -12.00
CA LYS A 64 7.34 0.17 -10.74
C LYS A 64 6.51 0.55 -9.52
N ILE A 65 5.98 1.79 -9.47
CA ILE A 65 5.15 2.26 -8.35
C ILE A 65 3.88 1.42 -8.25
N ASN A 66 3.24 1.09 -9.37
CA ASN A 66 2.03 0.26 -9.39
C ASN A 66 2.30 -1.14 -8.83
N VAL A 67 3.37 -1.81 -9.30
CA VAL A 67 3.74 -3.15 -8.82
C VAL A 67 4.07 -3.13 -7.32
N GLN A 68 4.78 -2.10 -6.85
CA GLN A 68 5.09 -1.95 -5.42
C GLN A 68 3.82 -1.73 -4.60
N GLY A 69 2.92 -0.83 -5.04
CA GLY A 69 1.66 -0.57 -4.36
C GLY A 69 0.73 -1.78 -4.33
N GLU A 70 0.64 -2.54 -5.42
CA GLU A 70 -0.13 -3.79 -5.48
C GLU A 70 0.42 -4.85 -4.52
N ALA A 71 1.74 -5.01 -4.46
CA ALA A 71 2.40 -5.93 -3.54
C ALA A 71 2.16 -5.54 -2.07
N GLU A 72 2.36 -4.26 -1.72
CA GLU A 72 2.11 -3.74 -0.37
C GLU A 72 0.65 -3.92 0.05
N LEU A 73 -0.30 -3.63 -0.84
CA LEU A 73 -1.72 -3.84 -0.59
C LEU A 73 -2.05 -5.33 -0.38
N GLN A 74 -1.46 -6.22 -1.18
CA GLN A 74 -1.68 -7.65 -1.04
C GLN A 74 -1.12 -8.17 0.28
N MET A 75 0.10 -7.77 0.66
CA MET A 75 0.68 -8.10 1.96
C MET A 75 -0.21 -7.64 3.12
N LEU A 76 -0.77 -6.43 3.03
CA LEU A 76 -1.66 -5.90 4.06
C LEU A 76 -2.97 -6.70 4.15
N LYS A 77 -3.56 -7.06 3.00
CA LYS A 77 -4.75 -7.93 2.95
C LYS A 77 -4.46 -9.29 3.57
N ASP A 78 -3.34 -9.91 3.22
CA ASP A 78 -2.94 -11.21 3.74
C ASP A 78 -2.76 -11.15 5.26
N LYS A 79 -2.11 -10.10 5.76
CA LYS A 79 -1.97 -9.84 7.19
C LYS A 79 -3.34 -9.75 7.88
N TYR A 80 -4.24 -8.90 7.40
CA TYR A 80 -5.57 -8.77 8.03
C TYR A 80 -6.40 -10.05 7.94
N ASN A 81 -6.33 -10.78 6.82
CA ASN A 81 -7.00 -12.07 6.68
C ASN A 81 -6.46 -13.09 7.69
N GLN A 82 -5.14 -13.13 7.89
CA GLN A 82 -4.53 -13.98 8.90
C GLN A 82 -5.01 -13.58 10.30
N GLU A 83 -4.93 -12.30 10.67
CA GLU A 83 -5.37 -11.84 11.97
C GLU A 83 -6.86 -12.22 12.21
N ILE A 84 -7.74 -12.05 11.20
CA ILE A 84 -9.17 -12.42 11.30
C ILE A 84 -9.33 -13.93 11.53
N ASN A 85 -8.52 -14.74 10.86
CA ASN A 85 -8.56 -16.19 11.03
C ASN A 85 -8.11 -16.58 12.44
N ASP A 86 -7.01 -16.00 12.93
CA ASP A 86 -6.51 -16.23 14.28
C ASP A 86 -7.58 -15.86 15.33
N TYR A 87 -8.25 -14.71 15.16
CA TYR A 87 -9.35 -14.31 16.04
C TYR A 87 -10.52 -15.31 16.05
N LYS A 88 -10.90 -15.84 14.88
CA LYS A 88 -11.94 -16.88 14.78
C LYS A 88 -11.51 -18.17 15.47
N GLU A 89 -10.25 -18.56 15.32
CA GLU A 89 -9.70 -19.74 15.99
C GLU A 89 -9.69 -19.56 17.51
N PHE A 90 -9.30 -18.39 18.03
CA PHE A 90 -9.39 -18.09 19.46
C PHE A 90 -10.82 -18.13 19.98
N LEU A 91 -11.78 -17.54 19.27
CA LEU A 91 -13.20 -17.63 19.64
C LEU A 91 -13.67 -19.08 19.71
N LYS A 92 -13.33 -19.89 18.71
CA LYS A 92 -13.65 -21.32 18.69
C LYS A 92 -13.02 -22.05 19.87
N ALA A 93 -11.75 -21.77 20.18
CA ALA A 93 -11.05 -22.37 21.31
C ALA A 93 -11.69 -22.01 22.66
N ILE A 94 -12.17 -20.77 22.82
CA ILE A 94 -12.91 -20.32 24.01
C ILE A 94 -14.25 -21.08 24.13
N ASP A 95 -14.96 -21.30 23.02
CA ASP A 95 -16.18 -22.10 23.01
C ASP A 95 -15.92 -23.58 23.35
N GLU A 96 -14.87 -24.17 22.79
CA GLU A 96 -14.44 -25.53 23.12
C GLU A 96 -14.01 -25.66 24.59
N LEU A 97 -13.38 -24.61 25.16
CA LEU A 97 -13.03 -24.56 26.58
C LEU A 97 -14.28 -24.63 27.46
N LYS A 98 -15.32 -23.87 27.15
CA LYS A 98 -16.61 -23.92 27.86
C LYS A 98 -17.21 -25.32 27.83
N ASP A 99 -17.18 -25.99 26.68
CA ASP A 99 -17.73 -27.33 26.53
C ASP A 99 -16.89 -28.38 27.28
N LYS A 100 -15.56 -28.28 27.23
CA LYS A 100 -14.64 -29.11 28.03
C LYS A 100 -14.86 -28.91 29.52
N LEU A 101 -15.00 -27.67 29.98
CA LEU A 101 -15.30 -27.36 31.38
C LEU A 101 -16.61 -28.02 31.83
N LYS A 102 -17.66 -27.94 31.00
CA LYS A 102 -18.96 -28.55 31.28
C LYS A 102 -18.90 -30.09 31.34
N GLN A 103 -18.10 -30.71 30.48
CA GLN A 103 -17.97 -32.17 30.42
C GLN A 103 -17.08 -32.74 31.53
N SER A 104 -15.94 -32.10 31.80
CA SER A 104 -14.93 -32.59 32.73
C SER A 104 -15.25 -32.26 34.20
N TYR A 105 -16.03 -31.22 34.46
CA TYR A 105 -16.31 -30.76 35.83
C TYR A 105 -17.82 -30.72 36.11
N SER A 106 -18.40 -31.91 36.31
CA SER A 106 -19.83 -32.08 36.63
C SER A 106 -20.27 -31.37 37.93
N GLN A 107 -19.30 -31.04 38.79
CA GLN A 107 -19.51 -30.35 40.06
C GLN A 107 -19.35 -28.82 39.96
N MET A 108 -18.90 -28.29 38.82
CA MET A 108 -18.77 -26.85 38.63
C MET A 108 -20.14 -26.21 38.33
N PRO A 109 -20.56 -25.16 39.05
CA PRO A 109 -21.80 -24.45 38.73
C PRO A 109 -21.78 -23.91 37.31
N LEU A 110 -22.87 -24.10 36.56
CA LEU A 110 -23.00 -23.61 35.18
C LEU A 110 -22.76 -22.09 35.08
N THR A 111 -23.18 -21.33 36.09
CA THR A 111 -22.96 -19.88 36.16
C THR A 111 -21.48 -19.51 36.15
N LEU A 112 -20.62 -20.30 36.80
CA LEU A 112 -19.18 -20.08 36.81
C LEU A 112 -18.56 -20.37 35.45
N ILE A 113 -18.93 -21.49 34.82
CA ILE A 113 -18.47 -21.85 33.47
C ILE A 113 -18.81 -20.74 32.48
N LEU A 114 -20.03 -20.21 32.53
CA LEU A 114 -20.47 -19.11 31.67
C LEU A 114 -19.75 -17.80 31.98
N SER A 115 -19.42 -17.53 33.24
CA SER A 115 -18.70 -16.32 33.63
C SER A 115 -17.24 -16.36 33.15
N VAL A 116 -16.57 -17.52 33.27
CA VAL A 116 -15.22 -17.76 32.72
C VAL A 116 -15.22 -17.59 31.19
N HIS A 117 -16.19 -18.19 30.49
CA HIS A 117 -16.35 -18.04 29.04
C HIS A 117 -16.56 -16.58 28.63
N ARG A 118 -17.44 -15.86 29.33
CA ARG A 118 -17.72 -14.44 29.07
C ARG A 118 -16.49 -13.57 29.29
N HIS A 119 -15.73 -13.80 30.35
CA HIS A 119 -14.52 -13.02 30.65
C HIS A 119 -13.41 -13.31 29.63
N ALA A 120 -13.18 -14.57 29.25
CA ALA A 120 -12.25 -14.92 28.16
C ALA A 120 -12.61 -14.18 26.85
N LYS A 121 -13.90 -14.17 26.49
CA LYS A 121 -14.39 -13.45 25.31
C LYS A 121 -14.24 -11.94 25.44
N HIS A 122 -14.48 -11.39 26.63
CA HIS A 122 -14.29 -9.96 26.89
C HIS A 122 -12.83 -9.56 26.66
N LEU A 123 -11.88 -10.27 27.28
CA LEU A 123 -10.45 -10.01 27.11
C LEU A 123 -9.99 -10.11 25.65
N LEU A 124 -10.44 -11.15 24.93
CA LEU A 124 -10.13 -11.32 23.50
C LEU A 124 -10.67 -10.14 22.66
N ASN A 125 -11.91 -9.73 22.89
CA ASN A 125 -12.51 -8.59 22.20
C ASN A 125 -11.79 -7.28 22.53
N SER A 126 -11.50 -7.03 23.81
CA SER A 126 -10.80 -5.83 24.24
C SER A 126 -9.40 -5.74 23.64
N MET A 127 -8.65 -6.85 23.59
CA MET A 127 -7.35 -6.91 22.91
C MET A 127 -7.47 -6.59 21.41
N TRP A 128 -8.54 -7.06 20.78
CA TRP A 128 -8.77 -6.86 19.35
C TRP A 128 -9.19 -5.43 18.99
N GLU A 129 -10.00 -4.80 19.85
CA GLU A 129 -10.52 -3.44 19.68
C GLU A 129 -9.53 -2.35 20.14
N ALA A 130 -8.50 -2.71 20.91
CA ALA A 130 -7.48 -1.79 21.37
C ALA A 130 -6.73 -1.13 20.19
N SER A 131 -6.76 0.20 20.16
CA SER A 131 -6.09 1.00 19.12
C SER A 131 -4.62 1.27 19.44
N ASP A 132 -4.26 1.30 20.73
CA ASP A 132 -2.88 1.44 21.18
C ASP A 132 -2.18 0.08 21.28
N ILE A 133 -0.92 0.04 20.84
CA ILE A 133 -0.10 -1.17 20.84
C ILE A 133 0.25 -1.58 22.28
N GLU A 134 0.52 -0.62 23.17
CA GLU A 134 0.86 -0.92 24.56
C GLU A 134 -0.33 -1.57 25.29
N ASP A 135 -1.53 -1.00 25.12
CA ASP A 135 -2.79 -1.57 25.62
C ASP A 135 -3.06 -2.96 25.05
N LYS A 136 -2.85 -3.14 23.73
CA LYS A 136 -3.03 -4.44 23.07
C LYS A 136 -2.11 -5.52 23.66
N ILE A 137 -0.83 -5.20 23.86
CA ILE A 137 0.14 -6.12 24.47
C ILE A 137 -0.24 -6.43 25.93
N LEU A 138 -0.70 -5.43 26.69
CA LEU A 138 -1.16 -5.64 28.06
C LEU A 138 -2.36 -6.59 28.10
N LEU A 139 -3.35 -6.37 27.24
CA LEU A 139 -4.55 -7.20 27.14
C LEU A 139 -4.25 -8.61 26.66
N GLU A 140 -3.31 -8.77 25.71
CA GLU A 140 -2.81 -10.07 25.29
C GLU A 140 -2.20 -10.84 26.47
N ARG A 141 -1.33 -10.21 27.25
CA ARG A 141 -0.74 -10.83 28.45
C ARG A 141 -1.81 -11.21 29.48
N LYS A 142 -2.81 -10.34 29.70
CA LYS A 142 -3.94 -10.63 30.59
C LYS A 142 -4.73 -11.85 30.10
N PHE A 143 -5.03 -11.91 28.80
CA PHE A 143 -5.73 -13.02 28.16
C PHE A 143 -4.96 -14.34 28.28
N THR A 144 -3.67 -14.36 27.93
CA THR A 144 -2.83 -15.56 28.05
C THR A 144 -2.72 -16.01 29.51
N LYS A 145 -2.47 -15.09 30.44
CA LYS A 145 -2.41 -15.40 31.87
C LYS A 145 -3.73 -16.02 32.35
N PHE A 146 -4.86 -15.46 31.95
CA PHE A 146 -6.18 -15.98 32.30
C PHE A 146 -6.39 -17.41 31.80
N LEU A 147 -6.05 -17.71 30.54
CA LEU A 147 -6.15 -19.06 29.98
C LEU A 147 -5.25 -20.07 30.71
N VAL A 148 -4.03 -19.67 31.06
CA VAL A 148 -3.10 -20.50 31.85
C VAL A 148 -3.67 -20.76 33.24
N THR A 149 -4.20 -19.74 33.91
CA THR A 149 -4.81 -19.89 35.24
C THR A 149 -6.02 -20.80 35.23
N ILE A 150 -6.88 -20.72 34.20
CA ILE A 150 -7.98 -21.68 34.02
C ILE A 150 -7.42 -23.09 33.89
N HIS A 151 -6.37 -23.30 33.10
CA HIS A 151 -5.76 -24.62 32.91
C HIS A 151 -5.15 -25.16 34.22
N GLU A 152 -4.46 -24.32 34.99
CA GLU A 152 -3.93 -24.69 36.31
C GLU A 152 -5.03 -25.05 37.30
N ASP A 153 -6.06 -24.22 37.44
CA ASP A 153 -7.15 -24.48 38.39
C ASP A 153 -7.94 -25.73 38.03
N THR A 154 -8.15 -25.96 36.73
CA THR A 154 -8.86 -27.15 36.22
C THR A 154 -8.04 -28.43 36.43
N THR A 155 -6.74 -28.40 36.18
CA THR A 155 -5.86 -29.55 36.47
C THR A 155 -5.75 -29.85 37.96
N LEU A 156 -5.75 -28.85 38.84
CA LEU A 156 -5.79 -29.03 40.29
C LEU A 156 -7.09 -29.71 40.74
N LEU A 157 -8.23 -29.33 40.15
CA LEU A 157 -9.54 -29.94 40.42
C LEU A 157 -9.61 -31.43 40.05
N LEU A 158 -8.95 -31.86 38.97
CA LEU A 158 -8.89 -33.27 38.56
C LEU A 158 -7.99 -34.11 39.47
N ASN A 159 -6.90 -33.52 39.98
CA ASN A 159 -5.89 -34.24 40.77
C ASN A 159 -6.22 -34.30 42.27
N ALA A 160 -7.21 -33.53 42.74
CA ALA A 160 -7.65 -33.51 44.13
C ALA A 160 -8.43 -34.80 44.48
N SER A 161 -7.70 -35.89 44.73
CA SER A 161 -8.24 -37.14 45.24
C SER A 161 -8.65 -37.00 46.70
N GLY A 162 -9.94 -36.74 46.98
CA GLY A 162 -10.54 -37.01 48.29
C GLY A 162 -11.18 -35.86 49.06
N ASN A 163 -11.25 -34.63 48.53
CA ASN A 163 -12.02 -33.53 49.13
C ASN A 163 -12.87 -32.82 48.07
N PRO A 164 -14.06 -32.29 48.42
CA PRO A 164 -14.97 -31.68 47.46
C PRO A 164 -14.30 -30.48 46.76
N PRO A 165 -14.70 -30.18 45.51
CA PRO A 165 -13.95 -29.29 44.64
C PRO A 165 -13.98 -27.87 45.21
N THR A 166 -12.83 -27.39 45.66
CA THR A 166 -12.60 -25.96 45.86
C THR A 166 -12.80 -25.27 44.52
N LEU A 167 -13.67 -24.27 44.45
CA LEU A 167 -13.86 -23.43 43.26
C LEU A 167 -12.50 -22.99 42.68
N PRO A 168 -12.38 -22.76 41.36
CA PRO A 168 -11.17 -22.26 40.71
C PRO A 168 -10.88 -20.83 41.19
N GLN A 169 -10.31 -20.73 42.39
CA GLN A 169 -10.25 -19.50 43.16
C GLN A 169 -9.33 -18.50 42.47
N LYS A 170 -8.20 -18.94 41.91
CA LYS A 170 -7.29 -18.04 41.18
C LYS A 170 -7.96 -17.47 39.92
N THR A 171 -8.74 -18.29 39.21
CA THR A 171 -9.51 -17.86 38.04
C THR A 171 -10.56 -16.81 38.45
N ILE A 172 -11.26 -17.04 39.56
CA ILE A 172 -12.26 -16.09 40.10
C ILE A 172 -11.59 -14.80 40.55
N ASP A 173 -10.46 -14.88 41.25
CA ASP A 173 -9.71 -13.73 41.73
C ASP A 173 -9.24 -12.88 40.54
N MET A 174 -8.73 -13.50 39.47
CA MET A 174 -8.35 -12.78 38.23
C MET A 174 -9.54 -12.08 37.55
N MET A 175 -10.74 -12.65 37.60
CA MET A 175 -11.94 -12.01 37.05
C MET A 175 -12.40 -10.81 37.89
N ASN A 176 -12.03 -10.76 39.17
CA ASN A 176 -12.37 -9.67 40.10
C ASN A 176 -11.25 -8.60 40.20
N GLU A 177 -10.05 -8.88 39.70
CA GLU A 177 -8.89 -7.97 39.64
C GLU A 177 -8.95 -6.97 38.45
N GLU A 178 -10.13 -6.75 37.85
CA GLU A 178 -10.35 -5.76 36.78
C GLU A 178 -10.14 -4.31 37.25
#